data_AF-A0A832FJM5-F1
#
_entry.id   AF-A0A832FJM5-F1
#
_cell.length_a   1.000
_cell.length_b   1.000
_cell.length_c   1.000
_cell.angle_alpha   90.00
_cell.angle_beta   90.00
_cell.angle_gamma   90.00
#
_symmetry.space_group_name_H-M   'P 1'
#
loop_
_entity.id
_entity.type
_entity.pdbx_description
1 polymer ?
#
loop_
_entity_poly.entity_id
_entity_poly.type
_entity_poly.pdbx_seq_one_letter_code
_entity_poly.pdbx_strand_id
1 'polypeptide(L)' 'MEDFLEIGGKKFKSRLFVGTGKYETPELMLGAIEESGAEVVTVALRRIEIAGQKRTILDYLSELNVTILPNTAG' A
#
# COMPACT_ATOMS: atom_id res chain seq x y z
N MET A 1 7.94 -13.10 -23.61
CA MET A 1 7.02 -11.98 -23.37
C MET A 1 6.96 -11.81 -21.87
N GLU A 2 7.22 -10.63 -21.34
CA GLU A 2 7.05 -10.39 -19.90
C GLU A 2 5.56 -10.48 -19.55
N ASP A 3 5.23 -11.29 -18.54
CA ASP A 3 3.85 -11.54 -18.11
C ASP A 3 3.46 -10.56 -17.01
N PHE A 4 2.82 -9.46 -17.41
CA PHE A 4 2.34 -8.43 -16.50
C PHE A 4 0.90 -8.70 -16.04
N LEU A 5 0.58 -8.28 -14.81
CA LEU A 5 -0.80 -8.06 -14.40
C LEU A 5 -1.24 -6.68 -14.88
N GLU A 6 -2.29 -6.63 -15.71
CA GLU A 6 -2.86 -5.37 -16.21
C GLU A 6 -4.25 -5.12 -15.61
N ILE A 7 -4.40 -3.99 -14.90
CA ILE A 7 -5.67 -3.59 -14.27
C ILE A 7 -5.87 -2.10 -14.52
N GLY A 8 -7.01 -1.74 -15.15
CA GLY A 8 -7.35 -0.34 -15.42
C GLY A 8 -6.30 0.41 -16.26
N GLY A 9 -5.61 -0.29 -17.18
CA GLY A 9 -4.55 0.28 -18.02
C GLY A 9 -3.19 0.47 -17.32
N LYS A 10 -3.05 0.05 -16.06
CA LYS A 10 -1.76 0.01 -15.34
C LYS A 10 -1.19 -1.40 -15.37
N LYS A 11 0.13 -1.51 -15.55
CA LYS A 11 0.87 -2.78 -15.57
C LYS A 11 1.65 -2.96 -14.28
N PHE A 12 1.59 -4.16 -13.72
CA PHE A 12 2.30 -4.57 -12.51
C PHE A 12 3.10 -5.84 -12.80
N LYS A 13 4.36 -5.87 -12.41
CA LYS A 13 5.22 -7.07 -12.39
C LYS A 13 4.82 -8.00 -11.26
N SER A 14 4.47 -7.44 -10.10
CA SER A 14 4.06 -8.18 -8.92
C SER A 14 2.56 -8.44 -8.94
N ARG A 15 2.19 -9.71 -8.70
CA ARG A 15 0.79 -10.13 -8.52
C ARG A 15 0.39 -10.17 -7.04
N LEU A 16 1.28 -9.76 -6.14
CA LEU A 16 1.06 -9.73 -4.70
C LEU A 16 0.55 -8.36 -4.28
N PHE A 17 -0.64 -8.33 -3.68
CA PHE A 17 -1.25 -7.11 -3.14
C PHE A 17 -1.18 -7.21 -1.61
N VAL A 18 -0.67 -6.18 -0.96
CA VAL A 18 -0.43 -6.19 0.50
C VAL A 18 -1.39 -5.23 1.19
N GLY A 19 -1.96 -5.63 2.32
CA GLY A 19 -2.79 -4.74 3.16
C GLY A 19 -2.00 -4.17 4.32
N THR A 20 -2.38 -2.98 4.80
CA THR A 20 -1.67 -2.22 5.85
C THR A 20 -2.21 -2.46 7.27
N GLY A 21 -3.10 -3.44 7.44
CA GLY A 21 -4.00 -3.55 8.59
C GLY A 21 -3.37 -3.98 9.93
N LYS A 22 -2.35 -4.85 9.90
CA LYS A 22 -2.00 -5.75 11.02
C LYS A 22 -0.53 -5.68 11.47
N TYR A 23 0.19 -4.65 11.08
CA TYR A 23 1.59 -4.48 11.49
C TYR A 23 1.69 -3.85 12.88
N GLU A 24 2.70 -4.28 13.65
CA GLU A 24 2.96 -3.75 15.00
C GLU A 24 3.48 -2.31 14.96
N THR A 25 4.31 -1.97 13.98
CA THR A 25 4.84 -0.62 13.79
C THR A 25 4.83 -0.19 12.32
N PRO A 26 4.85 1.12 12.03
CA PRO A 26 4.98 1.63 10.66
C PRO A 26 6.28 1.19 9.97
N GLU A 27 7.40 1.13 10.70
CA GLU A 27 8.70 0.75 10.16
C GLU A 27 8.69 -0.71 9.71
N LEU A 28 8.08 -1.60 10.50
CA LEU A 28 7.91 -3.00 10.13
C LEU A 28 7.01 -3.15 8.90
N MET A 29 5.95 -2.35 8.81
CA MET A 29 5.09 -2.34 7.64
C MET A 29 5.85 -1.92 6.38
N LEU A 30 6.64 -0.84 6.44
CA LEU A 30 7.40 -0.33 5.30
C LEU A 30 8.41 -1.37 4.82
N GLY A 31 9.20 -1.95 5.73
CA GLY A 31 10.15 -3.01 5.39
C GLY A 31 9.47 -4.25 4.82
N ALA A 32 8.33 -4.66 5.37
CA ALA A 32 7.58 -5.79 4.84
C ALA A 32 7.03 -5.54 3.42
N ILE A 33 6.56 -4.32 3.12
CA ILE A 33 6.08 -3.96 1.79
C ILE A 33 7.25 -3.95 0.80
N GLU A 34 8.36 -3.33 1.16
CA GLU A 34 9.56 -3.24 0.30
C GLU A 34 10.12 -4.63 -0.03
N GLU A 35 10.37 -5.46 0.99
CA GLU A 35 10.90 -6.82 0.81
C GLU A 35 9.93 -7.75 0.06
N SER A 36 8.62 -7.50 0.16
CA SER A 36 7.63 -8.30 -0.58
C SER A 36 7.62 -8.03 -2.09
N GLY A 37 8.21 -6.92 -2.54
CA GLY A 37 8.14 -6.47 -3.93
C GLY A 37 6.71 -6.17 -4.39
N ALA A 38 5.78 -5.90 -3.47
CA ALA A 38 4.40 -5.56 -3.80
C ALA A 38 4.33 -4.17 -4.43
N GLU A 39 3.68 -4.08 -5.59
CA GLU A 39 3.48 -2.79 -6.28
C GLU A 39 2.11 -2.17 -5.98
N VAL A 40 1.22 -2.93 -5.33
CA VAL A 40 -0.12 -2.48 -4.94
C VAL A 40 -0.33 -2.70 -3.44
N VAL A 41 -0.60 -1.61 -2.73
CA VAL A 41 -0.84 -1.61 -1.28
C VAL A 41 -2.26 -1.15 -1.00
N THR A 42 -3.01 -1.96 -0.25
CA THR A 42 -4.39 -1.67 0.10
C THR A 42 -4.50 -0.94 1.43
N VAL A 43 -5.34 0.10 1.46
CA VAL A 43 -5.53 0.96 2.64
C VAL A 43 -7.02 1.09 2.94
N ALA A 44 -7.42 0.78 4.17
CA ALA A 44 -8.80 0.96 4.62
C ALA A 44 -9.14 2.45 4.67
N LEU A 45 -10.26 2.87 4.07
CA LEU A 45 -10.67 4.28 3.98
C LEU A 45 -10.71 4.99 5.34
N ARG A 46 -11.10 4.28 6.41
CA ARG A 46 -11.12 4.83 7.78
C ARG A 46 -9.76 5.26 8.32
N ARG A 47 -8.66 4.73 7.78
CA ARG A 47 -7.29 5.05 8.20
C ARG A 47 -6.68 6.23 7.45
N ILE A 48 -7.42 6.80 6.50
CA ILE A 48 -7.00 7.94 5.67
C ILE A 48 -7.43 9.27 6.32
N GLU A 49 -7.61 9.34 7.65
CA GLU A 49 -8.11 10.57 8.31
C GLU A 49 -7.33 11.82 7.89
N ILE A 50 -8.02 12.72 7.18
CA ILE A 50 -7.51 13.97 6.65
C ILE A 50 -7.83 15.09 7.64
N ALA A 51 -7.17 15.11 8.81
CA ALA A 51 -6.96 16.30 9.65
C ALA A 51 -6.36 15.96 11.02
N GLY A 52 -5.23 16.59 11.37
CA GLY A 52 -4.73 16.71 12.74
C GLY A 52 -3.35 16.09 12.98
N GLN A 53 -2.30 16.95 12.96
CA GLN A 53 -0.93 16.89 13.53
C GLN A 53 -0.13 15.57 13.67
N LYS A 54 -0.65 14.37 13.37
CA LYS A 54 0.08 13.09 13.35
C LYS A 54 0.24 12.58 11.92
N ARG A 55 1.38 11.94 11.64
CA ARG A 55 1.61 11.22 10.38
C ARG A 55 0.51 10.18 10.17
N THR A 56 -0.12 10.25 9.01
CA THR A 56 -1.12 9.32 8.51
C THR A 56 -0.45 8.12 7.84
N ILE A 57 -1.23 7.06 7.58
CA ILE A 57 -0.75 5.92 6.79
C ILE A 57 -0.26 6.32 5.40
N LEU A 58 -0.87 7.34 4.80
CA LEU A 58 -0.46 7.85 3.49
C LEU A 58 0.90 8.54 3.56
N ASP A 59 1.22 9.22 4.66
CA ASP A 59 2.54 9.83 4.84
C ASP A 59 3.64 8.77 4.86
N TYR A 60 3.42 7.65 5.55
CA TYR A 60 4.37 6.53 5.53
C TYR A 60 4.51 5.91 4.14
N LEU A 61 3.39 5.61 3.47
CA LEU A 61 3.44 4.97 2.16
C LEU A 61 3.96 5.89 1.05
N SER A 62 3.93 7.21 1.24
CA SER A 62 4.55 8.17 0.31
C SER A 62 6.07 8.01 0.20
N GLU A 63 6.70 7.36 1.18
CA GLU A 63 8.11 7.00 1.16
C GLU A 63 8.40 5.81 0.21
N LEU A 64 7.35 5.11 -0.26
CA LEU A 64 7.45 3.95 -1.15
C LEU A 64 6.88 4.24 -2.54
N ASN A 65 7.48 3.64 -3.57
CA ASN A 65 7.00 3.73 -4.95
C ASN A 65 5.90 2.68 -5.24
N VAL A 66 4.77 2.77 -4.55
CA VAL A 66 3.65 1.81 -4.66
C VAL A 66 2.36 2.47 -5.13
N THR A 67 1.50 1.69 -5.77
CA THR A 67 0.13 2.11 -6.06
C THR A 67 -0.76 1.89 -4.85
N ILE A 68 -1.39 2.95 -4.37
CA ILE A 68 -2.39 2.86 -3.29
C ILE A 68 -3.74 2.43 -3.86
N LEU A 69 -4.30 1.36 -3.28
CA LEU A 69 -5.63 0.87 -3.57
C LEU A 69 -6.54 1.04 -2.35
N PRO A 70 -7.38 2.08 -2.28
CA PRO A 70 -8.30 2.24 -1.17
C PRO A 70 -9.30 1.08 -1.14
N ASN A 71 -9.66 0.62 0.05
CA ASN A 71 -10.66 -0.41 0.25
C ASN A 71 -11.67 -0.01 1.34
N THR A 72 -12.86 -0.62 1.29
CA THR A 72 -13.99 -0.32 2.17
C THR A 72 -13.99 -1.13 3.46
N ALA A 73 -12.90 -1.80 3.83
CA ALA A 73 -12.81 -2.55 5.08
C ALA A 73 -12.84 -1.59 6.28
N GLY A 74 -13.48 -2.04 7.35
CA GLY A 74 -13.64 -1.34 8.63
C GLY A 74 -13.84 -2.36 9.74
#